data_AF-U6DUU5-F1
#
_entry.id   AF-U6DUU5-F1
#
_cell.length_a   1.000
_cell.length_b   1.000
_cell.length_c   1.000
_cell.angle_alpha   90.00
_cell.angle_beta   90.00
_cell.angle_gamma   90.00
#
_symmetry.space_group_name_H-M   'P 1'
#
loop_
_entity.id
_entity.type
_entity.pdbx_description
1 polymer ?
#
loop_
_entity_poly.entity_id
_entity_poly.type
_entity_poly.pdbx_seq_one_letter_code
_entity_poly.pdbx_strand_id
1 'polypeptide(L)'
;ESCGQCTPCREGVDWMNKVMARFVKGDARPAEIDSLWEISKQIEGHTICALGDGAAWPVQGLIRHFRPELEERMQRFALQHQARKAAS
;
A
#
# COMPACT_ATOMS: atom_id res chain seq x y z
N GLU A 1 -14.68 4.22 4.04
CA GLU A 1 -16.05 4.14 3.50
C GLU A 1 -16.10 3.31 2.21
N SER A 2 -16.57 2.07 2.30
CA SER A 2 -16.98 1.23 1.16
C SER A 2 -18.26 0.51 1.54
N CYS A 3 -19.22 0.36 0.61
CA CYS A 3 -20.47 -0.36 0.87
C CYS A 3 -20.31 -1.89 0.90
N GLY A 4 -19.15 -2.41 0.46
CA GLY A 4 -18.85 -3.83 0.51
C GLY A 4 -19.60 -4.71 -0.51
N GLN A 5 -20.30 -4.14 -1.49
CA GLN A 5 -21.13 -4.93 -2.41
C GLN A 5 -20.30 -5.83 -3.36
N CYS A 6 -19.26 -5.30 -4.00
CA CYS A 6 -18.40 -6.07 -4.90
C CYS A 6 -17.10 -6.51 -4.22
N THR A 7 -16.74 -7.79 -4.37
CA THR A 7 -15.55 -8.40 -3.77
C THR A 7 -14.24 -7.65 -4.05
N PRO A 8 -13.90 -7.24 -5.29
CA PRO A 8 -12.65 -6.53 -5.54
C PRO A 8 -12.54 -5.22 -4.76
N CYS A 9 -13.64 -4.47 -4.60
CA CYS A 9 -13.63 -3.28 -3.75
C CYS A 9 -13.61 -3.64 -2.25
N ARG A 10 -14.44 -4.58 -1.80
CA ARG A 10 -14.59 -4.90 -0.37
C ARG A 10 -13.29 -5.42 0.24
N GLU A 11 -12.70 -6.42 -0.40
CA GLU A 11 -11.48 -7.08 0.11
C GLU A 11 -10.23 -6.31 -0.31
N GLY A 12 -10.21 -5.80 -1.55
CA GLY A 12 -9.05 -5.10 -2.10
C GLY A 12 -8.76 -3.80 -1.37
N VAL A 13 -9.77 -2.98 -1.05
CA VAL A 13 -9.58 -1.72 -0.32
C VAL A 13 -9.13 -1.98 1.13
N ASP A 14 -9.67 -2.99 1.80
CA ASP A 14 -9.23 -3.37 3.14
C ASP A 14 -7.78 -3.87 3.15
N TRP A 15 -7.41 -4.68 2.15
CA TRP A 15 -6.02 -5.12 2.03
C TRP A 15 -5.05 -3.99 1.70
N MET A 16 -5.39 -3.10 0.75
CA MET A 16 -4.60 -1.90 0.47
C MET A 16 -4.41 -1.06 1.73
N ASN A 17 -5.46 -0.89 2.55
CA ASN A 17 -5.36 -0.13 3.80
C ASN A 17 -4.37 -0.78 4.80
N LYS A 18 -4.41 -2.11 4.95
CA LYS A 18 -3.44 -2.85 5.80
C LYS A 18 -2.00 -2.68 5.33
N VAL A 19 -1.75 -2.75 4.02
CA VAL A 19 -0.42 -2.51 3.44
C VAL A 19 0.01 -1.06 3.65
N MET A 20 -0.87 -0.10 3.40
CA MET A 20 -0.60 1.32 3.62
C MET A 20 -0.27 1.63 5.08
N ALA A 21 -0.95 1.01 6.05
CA ALA A 21 -0.64 1.16 7.47
C ALA A 21 0.79 0.67 7.80
N ARG A 22 1.28 -0.37 7.11
CA ARG A 22 2.67 -0.83 7.24
C ARG A 22 3.64 0.13 6.56
N PHE A 23 3.29 0.69 5.40
CA PHE A 23 4.12 1.69 4.70
C PHE A 23 4.29 2.97 5.52
N VAL A 24 3.24 3.42 6.21
CA VAL A 24 3.31 4.55 7.15
C VAL A 24 4.27 4.25 8.31
N LYS A 25 4.33 3.02 8.81
CA LYS A 25 5.34 2.65 9.82
C LYS A 25 6.75 2.51 9.22
N GLY A 26 6.85 2.19 7.94
CA GLY A 26 8.10 1.76 7.28
C GLY A 26 8.36 0.26 7.44
N ASP A 27 7.43 -0.49 8.05
CA ASP A 27 7.53 -1.93 8.32
C ASP A 27 7.09 -2.78 7.12
N ALA A 28 7.76 -2.54 6.00
CA ALA A 28 7.51 -3.20 4.74
C ALA A 28 8.79 -3.32 3.92
N ARG A 29 8.76 -4.21 2.93
CA ARG A 29 9.86 -4.41 1.98
C ARG A 29 9.58 -3.64 0.68
N PRO A 30 10.60 -3.14 -0.03
CA PRO A 30 10.40 -2.44 -1.31
C PRO A 30 9.58 -3.22 -2.35
N ALA A 31 9.72 -4.56 -2.40
CA ALA A 31 8.94 -5.42 -3.30
C ALA A 31 7.41 -5.40 -3.03
N GLU A 32 6.99 -4.99 -1.82
CA GLU A 32 5.58 -4.83 -1.50
C GLU A 32 4.97 -3.59 -2.19
N ILE A 33 5.79 -2.62 -2.63
CA ILE A 33 5.33 -1.46 -3.42
C ILE A 33 4.78 -1.95 -4.77
N ASP A 34 5.52 -2.83 -5.45
CA ASP A 34 5.08 -3.41 -6.72
C ASP A 34 3.88 -4.33 -6.52
N SER A 35 3.86 -5.08 -5.41
CA SER A 35 2.68 -5.87 -5.05
C SER A 35 1.45 -4.98 -4.87
N LEU A 36 1.59 -3.84 -4.17
CA LEU A 36 0.50 -2.88 -3.96
C LEU A 36 0.01 -2.25 -5.26
N TRP A 37 0.90 -2.02 -6.22
CA TRP A 37 0.55 -1.58 -7.56
C TRP A 37 -0.35 -2.60 -8.28
N GLU A 38 0.02 -3.88 -8.28
CA GLU A 38 -0.77 -4.93 -8.93
C GLU A 38 -2.18 -5.06 -8.33
N ILE A 39 -2.29 -4.95 -7.00
CA ILE A 39 -3.59 -4.94 -6.30
C ILE A 39 -4.46 -3.80 -6.82
N SER A 40 -3.89 -2.60 -6.90
CA SER A 40 -4.63 -1.43 -7.35
C SER A 40 -5.18 -1.63 -8.77
N LYS A 41 -4.47 -2.36 -9.64
CA LYS A 41 -4.90 -2.71 -11.01
C LYS A 41 -5.95 -3.82 -11.05
N GLN A 42 -5.96 -4.71 -10.06
CA GLN A 42 -7.02 -5.71 -9.91
C GLN A 42 -8.32 -5.13 -9.34
N ILE A 43 -8.27 -3.97 -8.69
CA ILE A 43 -9.45 -3.24 -8.21
C ILE A 43 -9.99 -2.33 -9.32
N GLU A 44 -9.09 -1.59 -9.96
CA GLU A 44 -9.43 -0.68 -11.07
C GLU A 44 -10.11 -1.44 -12.21
N GLY A 45 -11.27 -0.95 -12.66
CA GLY A 45 -12.02 -1.56 -13.77
C GLY A 45 -12.71 -2.90 -13.47
N HIS A 46 -12.53 -3.46 -12.27
CA HIS A 46 -13.16 -4.73 -11.85
C HIS A 46 -14.26 -4.52 -10.79
N THR A 47 -14.63 -3.27 -10.50
CA THR A 47 -15.64 -2.91 -9.50
C THR A 47 -16.94 -2.41 -10.14
N ILE A 48 -18.06 -2.48 -9.39
CA ILE A 48 -19.38 -2.11 -9.91
C ILE A 48 -19.53 -0.58 -10.07
N CYS A 49 -18.88 0.19 -9.21
CA CYS A 49 -18.94 1.65 -9.23
C CYS A 49 -17.52 2.25 -9.13
N ALA A 50 -17.40 3.53 -9.46
CA ALA A 50 -16.12 4.24 -9.53
C ALA A 50 -15.42 4.45 -8.17
N LEU A 51 -16.00 3.98 -7.05
CA LEU A 51 -15.33 4.03 -5.75
C LEU A 51 -14.09 3.15 -5.73
N GLY A 52 -14.10 1.99 -6.41
CA GLY A 52 -12.92 1.14 -6.53
C GLY A 52 -11.77 1.86 -7.22
N ASP A 53 -12.05 2.50 -8.35
CA ASP A 53 -11.09 3.30 -9.10
C ASP A 53 -10.58 4.49 -8.25
N GLY A 54 -11.51 5.20 -7.59
CA GLY A 54 -11.18 6.29 -6.68
C GLY A 54 -10.35 5.88 -5.45
N ALA A 55 -10.43 4.62 -5.02
CA ALA A 55 -9.59 4.07 -3.95
C ALA A 55 -8.22 3.61 -4.47
N ALA A 56 -8.13 3.12 -5.71
CA ALA A 56 -6.90 2.64 -6.33
C ALA A 56 -5.99 3.79 -6.82
N TRP A 57 -6.56 4.83 -7.44
CA TRP A 57 -5.80 5.91 -8.05
C TRP A 57 -4.90 6.71 -7.09
N PRO A 58 -5.30 7.03 -5.84
CA PRO A 58 -4.41 7.70 -4.90
C PRO A 58 -3.16 6.89 -4.60
N VAL A 59 -3.30 5.57 -4.44
CA VAL A 59 -2.19 4.65 -4.20
C VAL A 59 -1.29 4.56 -5.44
N GLN A 60 -1.87 4.45 -6.63
CA GLN A 60 -1.11 4.49 -7.89
C GLN A 60 -0.34 5.80 -8.06
N GLY A 61 -0.98 6.94 -7.76
CA GLY A 61 -0.35 8.25 -7.82
C GLY A 61 0.81 8.39 -6.83
N LEU A 62 0.62 7.91 -5.60
CA LEU A 62 1.65 7.87 -4.56
C LEU A 62 2.84 7.02 -5.01
N ILE A 63 2.61 5.80 -5.50
CA ILE A 63 3.68 4.92 -5.97
C ILE A 63 4.41 5.55 -7.16
N ARG A 64 3.69 6.10 -8.14
CA ARG A 64 4.30 6.69 -9.34
C ARG A 64 5.22 7.86 -9.03
N HIS A 65 4.83 8.73 -8.10
CA HIS A 65 5.51 10.01 -7.87
C HIS A 65 6.42 10.00 -6.63
N PHE A 66 6.11 9.17 -5.63
CA PHE A 66 6.77 9.17 -4.32
C PHE A 66 7.37 7.81 -3.95
N ARG A 67 7.59 6.91 -4.93
CA ARG A 67 8.31 5.64 -4.68
C ARG A 67 9.66 5.84 -3.97
N PRO A 68 10.52 6.80 -4.34
CA PRO A 68 11.77 7.01 -3.62
C PRO A 68 11.56 7.35 -2.14
N GLU A 69 10.53 8.14 -1.81
CA GLU A 69 10.19 8.50 -0.43
C GLU A 69 9.70 7.28 0.37
N LEU A 70 8.90 6.40 -0.25
CA LEU A 70 8.47 5.15 0.36
C LEU A 70 9.67 4.24 0.66
N GLU A 71 10.58 4.08 -0.30
CA GLU A 71 11.78 3.25 -0.15
C GLU A 71 12.71 3.82 0.93
N GLU A 72 12.94 5.13 0.96
CA GLU A 72 13.71 5.81 2.00
C GLU A 72 13.10 5.57 3.39
N ARG A 73 11.77 5.67 3.52
CA ARG A 73 11.07 5.43 4.79
C ARG A 73 11.26 4.00 5.28
N MET A 74 11.20 3.02 4.39
CA MET A 74 11.45 1.61 4.70
C MET A 74 12.91 1.36 5.09
N GLN A 75 13.86 1.96 4.38
CA GLN A 75 15.29 1.87 4.70
C GLN A 75 15.59 2.45 6.08
N ARG A 76 15.05 3.63 6.39
CA ARG A 76 15.20 4.28 7.70
C ARG A 76 14.65 3.39 8.83
N PHE A 77 13.49 2.78 8.62
CA PHE A 77 12.90 1.84 9.57
C PHE A 77 13.82 0.62 9.79
N ALA A 78 14.32 0.02 8.71
CA ALA A 78 15.21 -1.14 8.79
C ALA A 78 16.50 -0.83 9.58
N LEU A 79 17.14 0.32 9.32
CA LEU A 79 18.35 0.75 10.03
C LEU A 79 18.10 0.95 11.53
N GLN A 80 17.00 1.63 11.88
CA GLN A 80 16.63 1.87 13.28
C GLN A 80 16.34 0.56 14.03
N HIS A 81 15.63 -0.37 13.40
CA HIS A 81 15.31 -1.67 14.00
C HIS A 81 16.53 -2.59 14.13
N GLN A 82 17.44 -2.58 13.16
CA GLN A 82 18.70 -3.31 13.23
C GLN A 82 19.59 -2.76 14.36
N ALA A 83 19.73 -1.44 14.47
CA ALA A 83 20.50 -0.81 15.53
C ALA A 83 19.93 -1.14 16.93
N ARG A 84 18.61 -1.11 17.09
CA ARG A 84 17.95 -1.48 18.35
C ARG A 84 18.16 -2.95 18.72
N LYS A 85 18.17 -3.85 17.74
CA LYS A 85 18.43 -5.28 17.93
C LYS A 85 19.90 -5.56 18.29
N ALA A 86 20.83 -4.80 17.73
CA ALA A 86 22.26 -4.92 18.08
C ALA A 86 22.59 -4.39 19.48
N ALA A 87 21.75 -3.50 20.02
CA ALA A 87 21.92 -2.91 21.35
C ALA A 87 21.22 -3.69 22.48
N SER A 88 20.49 -4.77 22.17
CA SER A 88 19.86 -5.68 23.14
C SER A 88 20.62 -7.00 23.23
#